data_AF-A0A3S4QMS8-F1
#
_entry.id   AF-A0A3S4QMS8-F1
#
_cell.length_a   1.000
_cell.length_b   1.000
_cell.length_c   1.000
_cell.angle_alpha   90.00
_cell.angle_beta   90.00
_cell.angle_gamma   90.00
#
_symmetry.space_group_name_H-M   'P 1'
#
loop_
_entity.id
_entity.type
_entity.pdbx_description
1 polymer ?
#
loop_
_entity_poly.entity_id
_entity_poly.type
_entity_poly.pdbx_seq_one_letter_code
_entity_poly.pdbx_strand_id
1 'polypeptide(L)'
;MEFFVNYVVPVLELIMSSIGVVFLFIPSNPSVSVDVGDKYYFIQNNNKSSNPNSTNQSDYGPALIVVVMIFATYLFYSLVGKLMIFIIMVISLIKVLRYKRLGIDYRLELIPPIISTIAFYTLNFLPSNVKEFWEINTKINFSKFFGLQSTVESILAPLPEFLKLFTSFEINRTRNISIFAILCMTLFVLVFEGFPIFQKKENLRISSKSFVGFYCIFLLILLGFAFYYIEQNPVRIVTEMIIKYLNN
;
A
#
# COMPACT_ATOMS: atom_id res chain seq x y z
N MET A 1 -17.57 -17.42 3.73
CA MET A 1 -16.29 -16.69 3.55
C MET A 1 -15.37 -17.43 2.58
N GLU A 2 -15.15 -18.74 2.75
CA GLU A 2 -14.34 -19.56 1.83
C GLU A 2 -14.79 -19.51 0.36
N PHE A 3 -16.10 -19.58 0.07
CA PHE A 3 -16.58 -19.48 -1.32
C PHE A 3 -16.21 -18.13 -1.96
N PHE A 4 -16.41 -17.04 -1.23
CA PHE A 4 -16.06 -15.69 -1.70
C PHE A 4 -14.55 -15.54 -1.90
N VAL A 5 -13.75 -15.96 -0.92
CA VAL A 5 -12.29 -15.82 -0.95
C VAL A 5 -11.63 -16.74 -1.97
N ASN A 6 -12.11 -17.96 -2.16
CA ASN A 6 -11.46 -18.94 -3.03
C ASN A 6 -11.98 -18.91 -4.48
N TYR A 7 -13.19 -18.38 -4.74
CA TYR A 7 -13.76 -18.37 -6.09
C TYR A 7 -14.08 -16.97 -6.61
N VAL A 8 -14.63 -16.07 -5.79
CA VAL A 8 -15.03 -14.73 -6.25
C VAL A 8 -13.81 -13.80 -6.34
N VAL A 9 -12.94 -13.81 -5.35
CA VAL A 9 -11.74 -12.95 -5.31
C VAL A 9 -10.79 -13.21 -6.49
N PRO A 10 -10.41 -14.46 -6.83
CA PRO A 10 -9.50 -14.70 -7.96
C PRO A 10 -10.08 -14.27 -9.31
N VAL A 11 -11.40 -14.42 -9.49
CA VAL A 11 -12.09 -13.96 -10.72
C VAL A 11 -12.06 -12.43 -10.81
N LEU A 12 -12.30 -11.74 -9.69
CA LEU A 12 -12.20 -10.28 -9.64
C LEU A 12 -10.76 -9.80 -9.87
N GLU A 13 -9.76 -10.47 -9.30
CA GLU A 13 -8.34 -10.19 -9.57
C GLU A 13 -8.02 -10.34 -11.06
N LEU A 14 -8.49 -11.41 -11.70
CA LEU A 14 -8.29 -11.61 -13.13
C LEU A 14 -8.93 -10.49 -13.98
N ILE A 15 -10.17 -10.09 -13.67
CA ILE A 15 -10.86 -8.98 -14.35
C ILE A 15 -10.06 -7.68 -14.19
N MET A 16 -9.63 -7.38 -12.96
CA MET A 16 -8.93 -6.14 -12.63
C MET A 16 -7.53 -6.09 -13.27
N SER A 17 -6.81 -7.22 -13.30
CA SER A 17 -5.54 -7.36 -14.01
C SER A 17 -5.73 -7.12 -15.52
N SER A 18 -6.78 -7.72 -16.10
CA SER A 18 -7.12 -7.53 -17.51
C SER A 18 -7.44 -6.07 -17.84
N ILE A 19 -8.19 -5.38 -16.98
CA ILE A 19 -8.45 -3.94 -17.10
C ILE A 19 -7.13 -3.17 -17.04
N GLY A 20 -6.25 -3.47 -16.08
CA GLY A 20 -4.93 -2.82 -15.98
C GLY A 20 -4.11 -2.95 -17.27
N VAL A 21 -4.09 -4.14 -17.87
CA VAL A 21 -3.41 -4.39 -19.15
C VAL A 21 -4.04 -3.58 -20.29
N VAL A 22 -5.37 -3.53 -20.38
CA VAL A 22 -6.04 -2.71 -21.41
C VAL A 22 -5.67 -1.22 -21.25
N PHE A 23 -5.63 -0.71 -20.03
CA PHE A 23 -5.27 0.68 -19.76
C PHE A 23 -3.81 1.02 -20.10
N LEU A 24 -2.89 0.06 -20.06
CA LEU A 24 -1.51 0.24 -20.51
C LEU A 24 -1.41 0.55 -22.01
N PHE A 25 -2.28 -0.06 -22.82
CA PHE A 25 -2.25 0.07 -24.28
C PHE A 25 -3.17 1.17 -24.82
N ILE A 26 -4.04 1.75 -23.98
CA ILE A 26 -4.86 2.89 -24.38
C ILE A 26 -3.98 4.15 -24.41
N PRO A 27 -3.85 4.82 -25.57
CA PRO A 27 -3.11 6.07 -25.65
C PRO A 27 -3.78 7.14 -24.78
N SER A 28 -3.00 7.74 -23.87
CA SER A 28 -3.40 8.92 -23.12
C SER A 28 -3.33 10.15 -24.01
N ASN A 29 -4.46 10.82 -24.23
CA ASN A 29 -4.51 12.18 -24.78
C ASN A 29 -4.74 13.12 -23.59
N PRO A 30 -3.67 13.65 -22.96
CA PRO A 30 -3.84 14.51 -21.80
C PRO A 30 -4.57 15.80 -22.21
N SER A 31 -5.59 16.18 -21.45
CA SER A 31 -6.26 17.48 -21.60
C SER A 31 -5.63 18.55 -20.71
N VAL A 32 -4.74 18.14 -19.81
CA VAL A 32 -3.96 19.02 -18.94
C VAL A 32 -2.51 19.04 -19.43
N SER A 33 -2.09 20.15 -20.01
CA SER A 33 -0.69 20.41 -20.34
C SER A 33 0.04 20.92 -19.10
N VAL A 34 1.20 20.34 -18.81
CA VAL A 34 2.09 20.74 -17.71
C VAL A 34 3.26 21.49 -18.30
N ASP A 35 3.51 22.71 -17.85
CA ASP A 35 4.64 23.51 -18.31
C ASP A 35 5.93 23.15 -17.55
N VAL A 36 7.08 23.48 -18.14
CA VAL A 36 8.40 23.22 -17.55
C VAL A 36 8.58 24.12 -16.30
N GLY A 37 8.30 23.55 -15.12
CA GLY A 37 8.43 24.24 -13.83
C GLY A 37 7.26 24.00 -12.86
N ASP A 38 6.15 23.45 -13.36
CA ASP A 38 4.98 23.17 -12.54
C ASP A 38 5.24 22.06 -11.51
N LYS A 39 4.80 22.30 -10.27
CA LYS A 39 4.85 21.31 -9.17
C LYS A 39 3.56 20.50 -9.05
N TYR A 40 2.45 21.00 -9.60
CA TYR A 40 1.10 20.45 -9.50
C TYR A 40 0.45 20.37 -10.87
N TYR A 41 -0.44 19.39 -11.07
CA TYR A 41 -1.19 19.23 -12.33
C TYR A 41 -2.22 20.34 -12.58
N PHE A 42 -2.64 21.07 -11.54
CA PHE A 42 -3.64 22.12 -11.65
C PHE A 42 -3.11 23.39 -11.00
N ILE A 43 -3.33 24.53 -11.66
CA ILE A 43 -2.98 25.85 -11.13
C ILE A 43 -3.78 26.07 -9.84
N GLN A 44 -3.09 26.36 -8.75
CA GLN A 44 -3.73 26.77 -7.51
C GLN A 44 -4.32 28.16 -7.70
N ASN A 45 -5.65 28.26 -7.58
CA ASN A 45 -6.35 29.52 -7.76
C ASN A 45 -6.18 30.36 -6.47
N ASN A 46 -5.11 31.15 -6.40
CA ASN A 46 -4.82 32.03 -5.25
C ASN A 46 -5.77 33.24 -5.15
N ASN A 47 -6.79 33.33 -6.02
CA ASN A 47 -7.80 34.40 -6.01
C ASN A 47 -8.89 34.21 -4.94
N LYS A 48 -8.56 33.61 -3.80
CA LYS A 48 -9.34 33.79 -2.57
C LYS A 48 -8.68 34.93 -1.81
N SER A 49 -9.33 36.08 -1.81
CA SER A 49 -9.02 37.22 -0.95
C SER A 49 -8.49 36.73 0.39
N SER A 50 -7.24 37.09 0.68
CA SER A 50 -6.62 36.91 1.98
C SER A 50 -7.41 37.72 3.02
N ASN A 51 -8.48 37.13 3.54
CA ASN A 51 -9.03 37.57 4.80
C ASN A 51 -8.04 37.08 5.87
N PRO A 52 -7.36 37.97 6.62
CA PRO A 52 -6.37 37.55 7.61
C PRO A 52 -7.00 36.87 8.84
N ASN A 53 -8.32 36.67 8.84
CA ASN A 53 -9.09 36.08 9.93
C ASN A 53 -9.69 34.71 9.58
N SER A 54 -9.02 33.86 8.80
CA SER A 54 -9.32 32.42 8.82
C SER A 54 -8.48 31.74 9.90
N THR A 55 -8.98 31.82 11.13
CA THR A 55 -8.53 31.01 12.25
C THR A 55 -8.62 29.53 11.87
N ASN A 56 -7.50 28.83 12.05
CA ASN A 56 -7.39 27.38 12.22
C ASN A 56 -7.86 26.50 11.04
N GLN A 57 -7.17 26.58 9.90
CA GLN A 57 -7.05 25.38 9.06
C GLN A 57 -6.06 24.45 9.75
N SER A 58 -6.57 23.67 10.70
CA SER A 58 -5.75 22.91 11.63
C SER A 58 -4.78 21.97 10.89
N ASP A 59 -3.49 22.08 11.21
CA ASP A 59 -2.37 21.25 10.74
C ASP A 59 -2.52 19.74 11.05
N TYR A 60 -3.67 19.32 11.60
CA TYR A 60 -3.99 17.91 11.85
C TYR A 60 -4.41 17.14 10.60
N GLY A 61 -4.71 17.78 9.47
CA GLY A 61 -5.13 17.08 8.24
C GLY A 61 -4.16 15.97 7.81
N PRO A 62 -2.86 16.25 7.67
CA PRO A 62 -1.85 15.23 7.38
C PRO A 62 -1.70 14.19 8.48
N ALA A 63 -1.74 14.58 9.76
CA ALA A 63 -1.60 13.68 10.89
C ALA A 63 -2.77 12.69 11.01
N LEU A 64 -4.00 13.16 10.82
CA LEU A 64 -5.22 12.34 10.84
C LEU A 64 -5.22 11.35 9.67
N ILE A 65 -4.70 11.77 8.50
CA ILE A 65 -4.51 10.87 7.36
C ILE A 65 -3.44 9.81 7.64
N VAL A 66 -2.32 10.16 8.28
CA VAL A 66 -1.29 9.18 8.70
C VAL A 66 -1.87 8.19 9.71
N VAL A 67 -2.63 8.65 10.71
CA VAL A 67 -3.30 7.78 11.70
C VAL A 67 -4.32 6.87 11.03
N VAL A 68 -5.10 7.38 10.08
CA VAL A 68 -6.04 6.56 9.28
C VAL A 68 -5.29 5.53 8.44
N MET A 69 -4.09 5.84 7.95
CA MET A 69 -3.28 4.91 7.18
C MET A 69 -2.56 3.87 8.04
N ILE A 70 -2.13 4.21 9.25
CA ILE A 70 -1.62 3.24 10.23
C ILE A 70 -2.75 2.33 10.71
N PHE A 71 -3.93 2.90 10.98
CA PHE A 71 -5.12 2.14 11.33
C PHE A 71 -5.60 1.27 10.16
N ALA A 72 -5.54 1.78 8.93
CA ALA A 72 -5.76 0.98 7.75
C ALA A 72 -4.74 -0.15 7.73
N THR A 73 -3.43 0.11 7.82
CA THR A 73 -2.39 -0.93 7.84
C THR A 73 -2.63 -1.98 8.92
N TYR A 74 -3.14 -1.60 10.09
CA TYR A 74 -3.56 -2.51 11.15
C TYR A 74 -4.83 -3.32 10.79
N LEU A 75 -5.85 -2.69 10.20
CA LEU A 75 -7.00 -3.40 9.63
C LEU A 75 -6.57 -4.33 8.49
N PHE A 76 -5.57 -3.93 7.70
CA PHE A 76 -4.95 -4.74 6.68
C PHE A 76 -4.28 -5.93 7.37
N TYR A 77 -3.38 -5.77 8.34
CA TYR A 77 -2.83 -6.87 9.15
C TYR A 77 -3.86 -7.91 9.62
N SER A 78 -5.08 -7.47 9.94
CA SER A 78 -6.20 -8.31 10.38
C SER A 78 -7.04 -8.99 9.27
N LEU A 79 -7.05 -8.44 8.05
CA LEU A 79 -7.96 -8.83 6.96
C LEU A 79 -7.30 -9.61 5.80
N VAL A 80 -5.98 -9.68 5.74
CA VAL A 80 -5.30 -9.51 4.45
C VAL A 80 -4.54 -10.69 3.87
N GLY A 81 -4.44 -11.85 4.52
CA GLY A 81 -3.70 -12.97 3.91
C GLY A 81 -4.02 -13.21 2.43
N LYS A 82 -5.29 -13.45 2.10
CA LYS A 82 -5.74 -13.63 0.70
C LYS A 82 -6.32 -12.37 0.03
N LEU A 83 -6.70 -11.34 0.80
CA LEU A 83 -7.37 -10.15 0.26
C LEU A 83 -6.40 -8.99 -0.05
N MET A 84 -5.13 -9.08 0.37
CA MET A 84 -4.12 -8.03 0.16
C MET A 84 -4.02 -7.59 -1.29
N ILE A 85 -3.83 -8.58 -2.15
CA ILE A 85 -3.54 -8.41 -3.56
C ILE A 85 -4.75 -7.74 -4.21
N PHE A 86 -5.94 -8.30 -3.98
CA PHE A 86 -7.19 -7.72 -4.41
C PHE A 86 -7.39 -6.25 -3.98
N ILE A 87 -7.21 -5.92 -2.70
CA ILE A 87 -7.46 -4.56 -2.22
C ILE A 87 -6.47 -3.57 -2.83
N ILE A 88 -5.18 -3.94 -2.94
CA ILE A 88 -4.17 -3.09 -3.58
C ILE A 88 -4.55 -2.84 -5.03
N MET A 89 -4.93 -3.88 -5.76
CA MET A 89 -5.40 -3.74 -7.15
C MET A 89 -6.62 -2.83 -7.28
N VAL A 90 -7.56 -2.87 -6.33
CA VAL A 90 -8.72 -1.95 -6.31
C VAL A 90 -8.27 -0.51 -6.10
N ILE A 91 -7.38 -0.25 -5.13
CA ILE A 91 -6.85 1.09 -4.85
C ILE A 91 -6.09 1.63 -6.07
N SER A 92 -5.22 0.83 -6.65
CA SER A 92 -4.51 1.11 -7.89
C SER A 92 -5.46 1.49 -9.03
N LEU A 93 -6.53 0.71 -9.24
CA LEU A 93 -7.51 1.01 -10.29
C LEU A 93 -8.25 2.33 -10.03
N ILE A 94 -8.68 2.58 -8.79
CA ILE A 94 -9.37 3.83 -8.42
C ILE A 94 -8.47 5.03 -8.72
N LYS A 95 -7.16 4.95 -8.41
CA LYS A 95 -6.20 6.01 -8.74
C LYS A 95 -6.14 6.25 -10.27
N VAL A 96 -5.98 5.19 -11.06
CA VAL A 96 -5.90 5.28 -12.54
C VAL A 96 -7.18 5.86 -13.12
N LEU A 97 -8.36 5.40 -12.69
CA LEU A 97 -9.65 5.91 -13.14
C LEU A 97 -9.82 7.39 -12.81
N ARG A 98 -9.41 7.79 -11.60
CA ARG A 98 -9.43 9.20 -11.19
C ARG A 98 -8.53 10.06 -12.09
N TYR A 99 -7.32 9.62 -12.38
CA TYR A 99 -6.37 10.36 -13.20
C TYR A 99 -6.85 10.49 -14.65
N LYS A 100 -7.44 9.42 -15.20
CA LYS A 100 -8.11 9.46 -16.51
C LYS A 100 -9.28 10.45 -16.53
N ARG A 101 -10.14 10.44 -15.50
CA ARG A 101 -11.27 11.38 -15.40
C ARG A 101 -10.80 12.85 -15.31
N LEU A 102 -9.64 13.07 -14.70
CA LEU A 102 -9.02 14.40 -14.56
C LEU A 102 -8.21 14.82 -15.79
N GLY A 103 -8.07 13.96 -16.81
CA GLY A 103 -7.35 14.26 -18.04
C GLY A 103 -5.83 14.43 -17.86
N ILE A 104 -5.27 13.84 -16.80
CA ILE A 104 -3.84 13.84 -16.49
C ILE A 104 -3.14 12.79 -17.36
N ASP A 105 -1.92 13.07 -17.85
CA ASP A 105 -1.09 12.02 -18.45
C ASP A 105 -0.68 11.00 -17.38
N TYR A 106 -1.30 9.83 -17.44
CA TYR A 106 -1.18 8.79 -16.42
C TYR A 106 -0.11 7.74 -16.76
N ARG A 107 0.69 7.91 -17.83
CA ARG A 107 1.71 6.94 -18.24
C ARG A 107 2.76 6.66 -17.15
N LEU A 108 3.33 7.71 -16.56
CA LEU A 108 4.27 7.56 -15.44
C LEU A 108 3.56 7.11 -14.15
N GLU A 109 2.29 7.47 -14.00
CA GLU A 109 1.46 7.16 -12.83
C GLU A 109 0.94 5.73 -12.80
N LEU A 110 0.99 5.03 -13.94
CA LEU A 110 0.71 3.60 -14.09
C LEU A 110 1.85 2.70 -13.59
N ILE A 111 3.09 3.19 -13.60
CA ILE A 111 4.27 2.39 -13.25
C ILE A 111 4.19 1.89 -11.79
N PRO A 112 3.94 2.75 -10.76
CA PRO A 112 3.85 2.28 -9.38
C PRO A 112 2.78 1.20 -9.16
N PRO A 113 1.52 1.36 -9.62
CA PRO A 113 0.49 0.32 -9.57
C PRO A 113 0.85 -1.03 -10.19
N ILE A 114 1.56 -1.02 -11.33
CA ILE A 114 1.94 -2.26 -12.01
C ILE A 114 3.02 -2.99 -11.20
N ILE A 115 4.02 -2.26 -10.76
CA ILE A 115 5.14 -2.82 -10.00
C ILE A 115 4.67 -3.30 -8.63
N SER A 116 3.75 -2.59 -7.98
CA SER A 116 3.11 -3.06 -6.74
C SER A 116 2.30 -4.32 -6.98
N THR A 117 1.46 -4.37 -8.01
CA THR A 117 0.71 -5.59 -8.34
C THR A 117 1.63 -6.79 -8.55
N ILE A 118 2.72 -6.62 -9.31
CA ILE A 118 3.73 -7.68 -9.53
C ILE A 118 4.37 -8.09 -8.20
N ALA A 119 4.85 -7.12 -7.40
CA ALA A 119 5.51 -7.40 -6.12
C ALA A 119 4.58 -8.14 -5.15
N PHE A 120 3.32 -7.74 -5.04
CA PHE A 120 2.33 -8.39 -4.19
C PHE A 120 1.93 -9.77 -4.71
N TYR A 121 1.84 -9.96 -6.03
CA TYR A 121 1.62 -11.28 -6.62
C TYR A 121 2.76 -12.25 -6.29
N THR A 122 4.01 -11.76 -6.25
CA THR A 122 5.14 -12.62 -5.87
C THR A 122 5.06 -13.14 -4.43
N LEU A 123 4.32 -12.49 -3.53
CA LEU A 123 4.13 -12.98 -2.16
C LEU A 123 3.42 -14.35 -2.11
N ASN A 124 2.75 -14.76 -3.20
CA ASN A 124 2.26 -16.13 -3.36
C ASN A 124 3.37 -17.19 -3.39
N PHE A 125 4.65 -16.82 -3.51
CA PHE A 125 5.80 -17.71 -3.45
C PHE A 125 6.49 -17.74 -2.07
N LEU A 126 5.89 -17.11 -1.05
CA LEU A 126 6.39 -17.20 0.32
C LEU A 126 6.30 -18.64 0.88
N PRO A 127 7.17 -19.01 1.83
CA PRO A 127 7.14 -20.31 2.48
C PRO A 127 5.86 -20.48 3.33
N SER A 128 5.43 -21.73 3.52
CA SER A 128 4.17 -22.06 4.20
C SER A 128 4.10 -21.49 5.60
N ASN A 129 5.20 -21.47 6.36
CA ASN A 129 5.25 -20.90 7.69
C ASN A 129 4.95 -19.38 7.76
N VAL A 130 5.21 -18.63 6.68
CA VAL A 130 4.84 -17.21 6.56
C VAL A 130 3.41 -17.10 6.04
N LYS A 131 2.97 -17.97 5.14
CA LYS A 131 1.58 -17.99 4.64
C LYS A 131 0.56 -18.37 5.71
N GLU A 132 0.85 -19.42 6.48
CA GLU A 132 0.05 -19.89 7.62
C GLU A 132 -0.13 -18.80 8.66
N PHE A 133 0.90 -17.96 8.88
CA PHE A 133 0.77 -16.80 9.74
C PHE A 133 -0.37 -15.87 9.27
N TRP A 134 -0.54 -15.69 7.97
CA TRP A 134 -1.60 -14.84 7.40
C TRP A 134 -2.95 -15.55 7.30
N GLU A 135 -2.97 -16.86 7.12
CA GLU A 135 -4.20 -17.66 7.01
C GLU A 135 -4.83 -17.97 8.39
N ILE A 136 -4.03 -18.08 9.45
CA ILE A 136 -4.49 -18.41 10.80
C ILE A 136 -4.89 -17.14 11.59
N ASN A 137 -4.38 -15.97 11.21
CA ASN A 137 -4.64 -14.69 11.90
C ASN A 137 -5.83 -13.89 11.35
N THR A 138 -6.61 -14.40 10.39
CA THR A 138 -7.88 -13.77 10.00
C THR A 138 -8.91 -13.94 11.11
N LYS A 139 -8.93 -13.01 12.06
CA LYS A 139 -9.78 -13.07 13.27
C LYS A 139 -10.92 -12.05 13.30
N ILE A 140 -11.13 -11.27 12.24
CA ILE A 140 -12.36 -10.46 12.14
C ILE A 140 -13.51 -11.37 11.74
N ASN A 141 -14.30 -11.76 12.73
CA ASN A 141 -15.56 -12.42 12.46
C ASN A 141 -16.62 -11.38 12.08
N PHE A 142 -16.77 -11.14 10.78
CA PHE A 142 -17.79 -10.24 10.22
C PHE A 142 -19.23 -10.61 10.63
N SER A 143 -19.49 -11.86 11.01
CA SER A 143 -20.81 -12.28 11.51
C SER A 143 -21.16 -11.65 12.87
N LYS A 144 -20.18 -11.05 13.56
CA LYS A 144 -20.35 -10.38 14.85
C LYS A 144 -20.54 -8.86 14.73
N PHE A 145 -20.64 -8.30 13.53
CA PHE A 145 -20.92 -6.87 13.31
C PHE A 145 -22.39 -6.51 13.56
N PHE A 146 -22.88 -6.84 14.77
CA PHE A 146 -24.18 -6.39 15.27
C PHE A 146 -23.92 -5.46 16.45
N GLY A 147 -23.72 -4.17 16.16
CA GLY A 147 -23.48 -3.12 17.15
C GLY A 147 -22.05 -2.54 17.15
N LEU A 148 -21.89 -1.34 17.71
CA LEU A 148 -20.61 -0.62 17.74
C LEU A 148 -19.56 -1.34 18.58
N GLN A 149 -19.96 -1.86 19.75
CA GLN A 149 -19.07 -2.55 20.69
C GLN A 149 -18.51 -3.85 20.11
N SER A 150 -19.37 -4.70 19.54
CA SER A 150 -18.98 -5.97 18.92
C SER A 150 -18.10 -5.77 17.67
N THR A 151 -18.29 -4.65 16.95
CA THR A 151 -17.41 -4.23 15.86
C THR A 151 -16.02 -3.83 16.37
N VAL A 152 -15.94 -3.02 17.43
CA VAL A 152 -14.67 -2.61 18.05
C VAL A 152 -13.91 -3.81 18.61
N GLU A 153 -14.58 -4.71 19.32
CA GLU A 153 -13.97 -5.94 19.86
C GLU A 153 -13.42 -6.84 18.75
N SER A 154 -14.15 -6.99 17.65
CA SER A 154 -13.71 -7.79 16.49
C SER A 154 -12.50 -7.17 15.78
N ILE A 155 -12.43 -5.83 15.72
CA ILE A 155 -11.28 -5.09 15.16
C ILE A 155 -10.04 -5.20 16.07
N LEU A 156 -10.22 -5.22 17.39
CA LEU A 156 -9.12 -5.27 18.36
C LEU A 156 -8.63 -6.71 18.66
N ALA A 157 -9.40 -7.73 18.33
CA ALA A 157 -9.05 -9.14 18.56
C ALA A 157 -7.65 -9.58 18.07
N PRO A 158 -7.10 -9.09 16.94
CA PRO A 158 -5.76 -9.44 16.47
C PRO A 158 -4.62 -8.66 17.16
N LEU A 159 -4.92 -7.60 17.93
CA LEU A 159 -3.92 -6.72 18.54
C LEU A 159 -2.92 -7.45 19.44
N PRO A 160 -3.32 -8.40 20.31
CA PRO A 160 -2.36 -9.09 21.18
C PRO A 160 -1.35 -9.95 20.41
N GLU A 161 -1.77 -10.57 19.30
CA GLU A 161 -0.87 -11.35 18.44
C GLU A 161 0.03 -10.45 17.60
N PHE A 162 -0.49 -9.30 17.14
CA PHE A 162 0.32 -8.26 16.53
C PHE A 162 1.46 -7.81 17.45
N LEU A 163 1.15 -7.53 18.72
CA LEU A 163 2.15 -7.11 19.70
C LEU A 163 3.18 -8.23 20.00
N LYS A 164 2.75 -9.51 19.98
CA LYS A 164 3.67 -10.65 20.14
C LYS A 164 4.72 -10.74 19.04
N LEU A 165 4.44 -10.27 17.82
CA LEU A 165 5.46 -10.21 16.76
C LEU A 165 6.66 -9.36 17.15
N PHE A 166 6.43 -8.26 17.89
CA PHE A 166 7.48 -7.34 18.30
C PHE A 166 8.20 -7.79 19.57
N THR A 167 7.51 -8.50 20.48
CA THR A 167 8.11 -8.96 21.75
C THR A 167 8.83 -10.30 21.65
N SER A 168 8.48 -11.16 20.69
CA SER A 168 9.12 -12.48 20.46
C SER A 168 9.96 -12.54 19.18
N PHE A 169 10.50 -11.38 18.77
CA PHE A 169 11.11 -11.20 17.45
C PHE A 169 12.29 -12.17 17.20
N GLU A 170 13.08 -12.47 18.24
CA GLU A 170 14.30 -13.30 18.14
C GLU A 170 14.04 -14.78 17.87
N ILE A 171 12.95 -15.33 18.42
CA ILE A 171 12.67 -16.79 18.39
C ILE A 171 12.43 -17.29 16.95
N ASN A 172 11.86 -16.45 16.09
CA ASN A 172 11.59 -16.76 14.69
C ASN A 172 12.00 -15.59 13.78
N ARG A 173 13.24 -15.13 13.95
CA ARG A 173 13.79 -13.93 13.32
C ARG A 173 13.49 -13.81 11.83
N THR A 174 13.81 -14.84 11.05
CA THR A 174 13.62 -14.86 9.59
C THR A 174 12.15 -14.69 9.18
N ARG A 175 11.25 -15.39 9.87
CA ARG A 175 9.80 -15.31 9.64
C ARG A 175 9.27 -13.93 10.02
N ASN A 176 9.68 -13.42 11.18
CA ASN A 176 9.22 -12.14 11.71
C ASN A 176 9.71 -10.96 10.85
N ILE A 177 10.95 -10.99 10.34
CA ILE A 177 11.47 -10.03 9.34
C ILE A 177 10.59 -10.05 8.08
N SER A 178 10.26 -11.23 7.58
CA SER A 178 9.42 -11.38 6.38
C SER A 178 8.02 -10.79 6.59
N ILE A 179 7.37 -11.11 7.72
CA ILE A 179 6.05 -10.57 8.09
C ILE A 179 6.09 -9.04 8.23
N PHE A 180 7.10 -8.52 8.92
CA PHE A 180 7.26 -7.09 9.12
C PHE A 180 7.49 -6.35 7.80
N ALA A 181 8.30 -6.92 6.90
CA ALA A 181 8.54 -6.36 5.59
C ALA A 181 7.25 -6.29 4.75
N ILE A 182 6.41 -7.34 4.77
CA ILE A 182 5.11 -7.34 4.07
C ILE A 182 4.18 -6.23 4.60
N LEU A 183 4.19 -6.00 5.92
CA LEU A 183 3.42 -4.89 6.51
C LEU A 183 3.95 -3.52 6.08
N CYS A 184 5.27 -3.33 6.09
CA CYS A 184 5.89 -2.12 5.59
C CYS A 184 5.60 -1.89 4.11
N MET A 185 5.63 -2.95 3.27
CA MET A 185 5.24 -2.87 1.85
C MET A 185 3.80 -2.42 1.71
N THR A 186 2.90 -3.02 2.48
CA THR A 186 1.46 -2.70 2.42
C THR A 186 1.22 -1.24 2.79
N LEU A 187 1.81 -0.80 3.91
CA LEU A 187 1.73 0.58 4.35
C LEU A 187 2.31 1.54 3.30
N PHE A 188 3.46 1.19 2.74
CA PHE A 188 4.11 1.98 1.70
C PHE A 188 3.19 2.17 0.48
N VAL A 189 2.64 1.08 -0.06
CA VAL A 189 1.72 1.15 -1.21
C VAL A 189 0.46 1.94 -0.89
N LEU A 190 -0.14 1.74 0.29
CA LEU A 190 -1.32 2.50 0.72
C LEU A 190 -1.04 4.00 0.82
N VAL A 191 0.12 4.39 1.34
CA VAL A 191 0.52 5.80 1.42
C VAL A 191 0.69 6.40 0.04
N PHE A 192 1.42 5.74 -0.84
CA PHE A 192 1.79 6.33 -2.13
C PHE A 192 0.67 6.25 -3.18
N GLU A 193 -0.15 5.19 -3.16
CA GLU A 193 -1.24 5.01 -4.12
C GLU A 193 -2.60 5.47 -3.56
N GLY A 194 -2.84 5.31 -2.26
CA GLY A 194 -4.07 5.71 -1.61
C GLY A 194 -4.17 7.22 -1.37
N PHE A 195 -3.08 7.89 -0.99
CA PHE A 195 -3.13 9.32 -0.67
C PHE A 195 -3.64 10.20 -1.84
N PRO A 196 -3.17 10.02 -3.09
CA PRO A 196 -3.67 10.79 -4.23
C PRO A 196 -5.18 10.62 -4.49
N ILE A 197 -5.79 9.51 -4.05
CA ILE A 197 -7.23 9.24 -4.21
C ILE A 197 -8.08 10.15 -3.32
N PHE A 198 -7.57 10.59 -2.17
CA PHE A 198 -8.31 11.44 -1.23
C PHE A 198 -7.91 12.92 -1.28
N GLN A 199 -6.82 13.25 -1.98
CA GLN A 199 -6.41 14.65 -2.15
C GLN A 199 -7.41 15.46 -2.98
N LYS A 200 -7.49 16.77 -2.76
CA LYS A 200 -8.18 17.68 -3.68
C LYS A 200 -7.42 17.75 -5.01
N LYS A 201 -8.13 17.96 -6.13
CA LYS A 201 -7.52 18.03 -7.47
C LYS A 201 -6.34 19.01 -7.54
N GLU A 202 -6.47 20.17 -6.90
CA GLU A 202 -5.48 21.25 -6.85
C GLU A 202 -4.16 20.87 -6.15
N ASN A 203 -4.17 19.81 -5.34
CA ASN A 203 -3.01 19.36 -4.57
C ASN A 203 -2.33 18.14 -5.19
N LEU A 204 -2.80 17.67 -6.36
CA LEU A 204 -2.19 16.57 -7.07
C LEU A 204 -0.84 17.01 -7.66
N ARG A 205 0.25 16.50 -7.09
CA ARG A 205 1.61 16.76 -7.53
C ARG A 205 1.97 15.94 -8.76
N ILE A 206 2.80 16.50 -9.61
CA ILE A 206 3.37 15.79 -10.76
C ILE A 206 4.40 14.79 -10.25
N SER A 207 4.22 13.50 -10.57
CA SER A 207 5.23 12.49 -10.25
C SER A 207 6.46 12.69 -11.13
N SER A 208 7.58 13.02 -10.50
CA SER A 208 8.87 13.08 -11.20
C SER A 208 9.38 11.67 -11.50
N LYS A 209 10.16 11.51 -12.58
CA LYS A 209 10.82 10.22 -12.88
C LYS A 209 11.68 9.72 -11.72
N SER A 210 12.33 10.64 -11.00
CA SER A 210 13.12 10.32 -9.81
C SER A 210 12.26 9.74 -8.68
N PHE A 211 11.06 10.26 -8.48
CA PHE A 211 10.14 9.77 -7.46
C PHE A 211 9.61 8.38 -7.81
N VAL A 212 9.24 8.15 -9.07
CA VAL A 212 8.85 6.82 -9.56
C VAL A 212 10.01 5.84 -9.39
N GLY A 213 11.24 6.23 -9.73
CA GLY A 213 12.45 5.42 -9.53
C GLY A 213 12.67 5.06 -8.05
N PHE A 214 12.57 6.04 -7.15
CA PHE A 214 12.63 5.82 -5.70
C PHE A 214 11.57 4.82 -5.24
N TYR A 215 10.32 4.98 -5.69
CA TYR A 215 9.23 4.05 -5.35
C TYR A 215 9.57 2.62 -5.74
N CYS A 216 10.05 2.41 -6.97
CA CYS A 216 10.37 1.09 -7.49
C CYS A 216 11.53 0.43 -6.71
N ILE A 217 12.61 1.18 -6.49
CA ILE A 217 13.80 0.67 -5.77
C ILE A 217 13.42 0.32 -4.34
N PHE A 218 12.69 1.21 -3.65
CA PHE A 218 12.30 0.98 -2.27
C PHE A 218 11.38 -0.24 -2.14
N LEU A 219 10.41 -0.40 -3.05
CA LEU A 219 9.55 -1.56 -3.07
C LEU A 219 10.32 -2.87 -3.31
N LEU A 220 11.32 -2.86 -4.20
CA LEU A 220 12.19 -4.02 -4.44
C LEU A 220 13.03 -4.39 -3.20
N ILE A 221 13.55 -3.39 -2.47
CA ILE A 221 14.28 -3.63 -1.22
C ILE A 221 13.36 -4.30 -0.19
N LEU A 222 12.15 -3.76 -0.01
CA LEU A 222 11.17 -4.33 0.91
C LEU A 222 10.75 -5.74 0.48
N LEU A 223 10.59 -5.98 -0.82
CA LEU A 223 10.33 -7.30 -1.36
C LEU A 223 11.49 -8.27 -1.05
N GLY A 224 12.73 -7.80 -1.16
CA GLY A 224 13.90 -8.56 -0.70
C GLY A 224 13.80 -8.96 0.76
N PHE A 225 13.39 -8.06 1.66
CA PHE A 225 13.14 -8.42 3.07
C PHE A 225 11.94 -9.36 3.26
N ALA A 226 10.91 -9.31 2.40
CA ALA A 226 9.81 -10.28 2.44
C ALA A 226 10.31 -11.70 2.13
N PHE A 227 11.36 -11.84 1.30
CA PHE A 227 12.02 -13.09 0.98
C PHE A 227 13.31 -13.33 1.79
N TYR A 228 13.39 -12.80 3.02
CA TYR A 228 14.59 -12.92 3.86
C TYR A 228 14.96 -14.37 4.21
N TYR A 229 14.05 -15.33 4.05
CA TYR A 229 14.38 -16.75 4.25
C TYR A 229 15.37 -17.31 3.24
N ILE A 230 15.47 -16.72 2.05
CA ILE A 230 16.42 -17.16 1.01
C ILE A 230 17.83 -16.69 1.39
N GLU A 231 18.77 -17.63 1.52
CA GLU A 231 20.15 -17.33 1.93
C GLU A 231 20.91 -16.48 0.90
N GLN A 232 20.67 -16.75 -0.39
CA GLN A 232 21.31 -16.04 -1.51
C GLN A 232 20.66 -14.68 -1.81
N ASN A 233 19.70 -14.24 -0.99
CA ASN A 233 19.02 -12.97 -1.19
C ASN A 233 20.00 -11.79 -0.95
N PRO A 234 20.20 -10.90 -1.94
CA PRO A 234 21.13 -9.78 -1.81
C PRO A 234 20.86 -8.90 -0.58
N VAL A 235 19.58 -8.66 -0.25
CA VAL A 235 19.20 -7.86 0.92
C VAL A 235 19.64 -8.52 2.22
N ARG A 236 19.49 -9.85 2.33
CA ARG A 236 19.96 -10.61 3.47
C ARG A 236 21.47 -10.57 3.59
N ILE A 237 22.18 -10.82 2.49
CA ILE A 237 23.65 -10.82 2.46
C ILE A 237 24.19 -9.48 2.97
N VAL A 238 23.69 -8.37 2.43
CA VAL A 238 24.10 -7.02 2.85
C VAL A 238 23.76 -6.77 4.32
N THR A 239 22.56 -7.15 4.76
CA THR A 239 22.12 -6.97 6.17
C THR A 239 23.02 -7.75 7.13
N GLU A 240 23.32 -9.01 6.82
CA GLU A 240 24.19 -9.84 7.66
C GLU A 240 25.63 -9.33 7.68
N MET A 241 26.15 -8.79 6.57
CA MET A 241 27.46 -8.13 6.54
C MET A 241 27.49 -6.91 7.46
N ILE A 242 26.47 -6.04 7.39
CA ILE A 242 26.38 -4.85 8.26
C ILE A 242 26.33 -5.26 9.72
N ILE A 243 25.54 -6.27 10.06
CA ILE A 243 25.42 -6.76 11.44
C ILE A 243 26.75 -7.33 11.94
N LYS A 244 27.45 -8.12 11.12
CA LYS A 244 28.79 -8.62 11.46
C LYS A 244 29.79 -7.49 11.66
N TYR A 245 29.71 -6.44 10.83
CA TYR A 245 30.57 -5.26 10.96
C TYR A 245 30.30 -4.47 12.25
N LEU A 246 29.03 -4.34 12.66
CA LEU A 246 28.66 -3.60 13.88
C LEU A 246 28.93 -4.37 15.19
N ASN A 247 28.95 -5.70 15.12
CA ASN A 247 29.18 -6.56 16.28
C ASN A 247 30.66 -6.95 16.46
N ASN A 248 31.52 -6.61 15.50
CA ASN A 248 32.99 -6.70 15.59
C ASN A 248 33.58 -5.33 15.91
#